data_AF-A0A969H976-F1
#
_entry.id   AF-A0A969H976-F1
#
_cell.length_a   1.000
_cell.length_b   1.000
_cell.length_c   1.000
_cell.angle_alpha   90.00
_cell.angle_beta   90.00
_cell.angle_gamma   90.00
#
_symmetry.space_group_name_H-M   'P 1'
#
loop_
_entity.id
_entity.type
_entity.pdbx_description
1 polymer ?
#
loop_
_entity_poly.entity_id
_entity_poly.type
_entity_poly.pdbx_seq_one_letter_code
_entity_poly.pdbx_strand_id
1 'polypeptide(L)' 'MGFFCQQAAEKYLKAFLLTAGQTPPRIHDIDALLEMSAVVDAAFDQLRP' A
#
# COMPACT_ATOMS: atom_id res chain seq x y z
N MET A 1 -14.44 9.76 -9.99
CA MET A 1 -14.43 9.36 -8.56
C MET A 1 -13.36 8.31 -8.26
N GLY A 2 -13.25 7.20 -9.01
CA GLY A 2 -12.27 6.13 -8.72
C GLY A 2 -10.80 6.56 -8.65
N PHE A 3 -10.35 7.51 -9.48
CA PHE A 3 -8.97 8.01 -9.47
C PHE A 3 -8.54 8.61 -8.11
N PHE A 4 -9.42 9.36 -7.46
CA PHE A 4 -9.10 9.95 -6.14
C PHE A 4 -9.08 8.90 -5.04
N CYS A 5 -9.96 7.90 -5.11
CA CYS A 5 -9.94 6.76 -4.18
C CYS A 5 -8.65 5.96 -4.31
N GLN A 6 -8.22 5.66 -5.54
CA GLN A 6 -6.95 4.98 -5.81
C GLN A 6 -5.77 5.77 -5.24
N GLN A 7 -5.66 7.06 -5.58
CA GLN A 7 -4.60 7.94 -5.06
C GLN A 7 -4.59 8.06 -3.53
N ALA A 8 -5.77 8.07 -2.89
CA ALA A 8 -5.88 8.10 -1.44
C ALA A 8 -5.36 6.79 -0.82
N ALA A 9 -5.76 5.64 -1.35
CA ALA A 9 -5.30 4.33 -0.90
C ALA A 9 -3.78 4.16 -1.10
N GLU A 10 -3.25 4.55 -2.26
CA GLU A 10 -1.81 4.51 -2.53
C GLU A 10 -0.99 5.36 -1.56
N LYS A 11 -1.45 6.57 -1.25
CA LYS A 11 -0.77 7.45 -0.29
C LYS A 11 -0.79 6.87 1.12
N TYR A 12 -1.90 6.27 1.52
CA TYR A 12 -2.01 5.59 2.80
C TYR A 12 -1.00 4.43 2.90
N LEU A 13 -0.97 3.53 1.91
CA LEU A 13 -0.04 2.39 1.90
C LEU A 13 1.42 2.84 1.89
N LYS A 14 1.76 3.86 1.09
CA LYS A 14 3.10 4.45 1.08
C LYS A 14 3.47 5.02 2.45
N ALA A 15 2.56 5.73 3.11
CA ALA A 15 2.79 6.25 4.45
C ALA A 15 2.95 5.13 5.48
N PHE A 16 2.13 4.09 5.43
CA PHE A 16 2.22 2.92 6.29
C PHE A 16 3.60 2.25 6.17
N LEU A 17 4.06 1.97 4.94
CA LEU A 17 5.38 1.41 4.68
C LEU A 17 6.50 2.29 5.22
N LEU A 18 6.42 3.61 5.02
CA LEU A 18 7.38 4.57 5.58
C LEU A 18 7.42 4.50 7.12
N THR A 19 6.26 4.42 7.79
CA THR A 19 6.20 4.29 9.25
C THR A 19 6.75 2.96 9.76
N ALA A 20 6.72 1.92 8.93
CA ALA A 20 7.33 0.62 9.20
C ALA A 20 8.84 0.58 8.88
N GLY A 21 9.45 1.70 8.49
CA GLY A 21 10.86 1.78 8.11
C GLY A 21 11.18 1.24 6.70
N GLN A 22 10.15 0.92 5.91
CA GLN A 22 10.30 0.51 4.52
C GLN A 22 10.24 1.74 3.60
N THR A 23 11.06 1.77 2.55
CA THR A 23 10.96 2.81 1.53
C THR A 23 10.10 2.31 0.38
N PRO A 24 8.85 2.79 0.24
CA PRO A 24 7.98 2.32 -0.82
C PRO A 24 8.54 2.71 -2.19
N PRO A 25 8.43 1.82 -3.20
CA PRO A 25 8.88 2.12 -4.57
C PRO A 25 8.06 3.27 -5.18
N ARG A 26 8.68 4.04 -6.08
CA ARG A 26 8.01 5.09 -6.88
C ARG A 26 7.18 4.48 -8.01
N ILE A 27 6.17 3.69 -7.65
CA ILE A 27 5.19 3.07 -8.56
C ILE A 27 3.78 3.50 -8.19
N HIS A 28 2.86 3.47 -9.17
CA HIS A 28 1.42 3.64 -8.94
C HIS A 28 0.71 2.28 -9.09
N ASP A 29 1.22 1.28 -8.36
CA ASP A 29 0.73 -0.09 -8.37
C ASP A 29 0.26 -0.43 -6.95
N ILE A 30 -1.05 -0.58 -6.78
CA ILE A 30 -1.65 -0.78 -5.47
C ILE A 30 -1.45 -2.20 -4.97
N ASP A 31 -1.43 -3.18 -5.88
CA ASP A 31 -1.23 -4.59 -5.56
C ASP A 31 0.18 -4.81 -5.00
N ALA A 32 1.19 -4.23 -5.66
CA ALA A 32 2.56 -4.27 -5.16
C ALA A 32 2.71 -3.61 -3.77
N LEU A 33 2.01 -2.50 -3.51
CA LEU A 33 2.01 -1.85 -2.20
C LEU A 33 1.32 -2.70 -1.13
N LEU A 34 0.24 -3.43 -1.49
CA LEU A 34 -0.45 -4.36 -0.60
C LEU A 34 0.41 -5.57 -0.27
N GLU A 35 1.13 -6.15 -1.24
CA GLU A 35 2.07 -7.24 -0.99
C GLU A 35 3.16 -6.83 0.01
N MET A 36 3.76 -5.64 -0.18
CA MET A 36 4.73 -5.11 0.77
C MET A 36 4.12 -4.86 2.16
N SER A 37 2.88 -4.36 2.20
CA SER A 37 2.19 -4.07 3.46
C SER A 37 1.81 -5.35 4.21
N ALA A 38 1.48 -6.44 3.50
CA ALA A 38 1.18 -7.75 4.07
C ALA A 38 2.40 -8.40 4.73
N VAL A 39 3.61 -8.09 4.26
CA VAL A 39 4.87 -8.52 4.94
C VAL A 39 5.05 -7.81 6.27
N VAL A 40 4.55 -6.58 6.41
CA VAL A 40 4.64 -5.77 7.64
C VAL A 40 3.51 -6.11 8.62
N ASP A 41 2.27 -6.23 8.11
CA ASP A 41 1.08 -6.54 8.89
C ASP A 41 0.15 -7.48 8.11
N ALA A 42 -0.08 -8.67 8.67
CA ALA A 42 -0.91 -9.70 8.06
C ALA A 42 -2.39 -9.30 7.91
N ALA A 43 -2.85 -8.21 8.52
CA ALA A 43 -4.19 -7.67 8.26
C ALA A 43 -4.41 -7.28 6.79
N PHE A 44 -3.36 -6.87 6.07
CA PHE A 44 -3.43 -6.53 4.64
C PHE A 44 -3.61 -7.74 3.74
N ASP A 45 -3.41 -8.95 4.26
CA ASP A 45 -3.60 -10.21 3.51
C ASP A 45 -5.03 -10.35 2.98
N GLN A 46 -6.01 -9.83 3.74
CA GLN A 46 -7.44 -9.83 3.40
C GLN A 46 -7.80 -8.91 2.23
N LEU A 47 -6.90 -7.99 1.85
CA LEU A 47 -7.10 -7.01 0.79
C LEU A 47 -6.42 -7.42 -0.52
N ARG A 48 -5.68 -8.53 -0.51
CA ARG A 48 -5.05 -9.07 -1.73
C ARG A 48 -6.13 -9.74 -2.60
N PRO A 49 -6.03 -9.64 -3.94
CA PRO A 49 -6.91 -10.37 -4.85
C PRO A 49 -6.74 -11.89 -4.76
#